data_AF-A0A8C2FIG5-F1
#
_entry.id   AF-A0A8C2FIG5-F1
#
_cell.length_a   1.000
_cell.length_b   1.000
_cell.length_c   1.000
_cell.angle_alpha   90.00
_cell.angle_beta   90.00
_cell.angle_gamma   90.00
#
_symmetry.space_group_name_H-M   'P 1'
#
loop_
_entity.id
_entity.type
_entity.pdbx_description
1 polymer ?
#
loop_
_entity_poly.entity_id
_entity_poly.type
_entity_poly.pdbx_seq_one_letter_code
_entity_poly.pdbx_strand_id
1 'polypeptide(L)'
;MLQVVIEFVRNALLSLKNNSFSCFLFMSCVGSSSEYRINKKVVGLSEYSDELEKLGILIKARNFLVFQGAVESIAMKNPKERTALLEEISRSGELAQEYDRCKKEMVKAEEDTQFNYHRKKNIAAERKEAKQEKEEAERYQRLKDEVVRAHVQLQLFKLYHNESEIEKLNRELAHRNKEIDKDRKRMDRVEEELKEKKKELG
;
A
#
# COMPACT_ATOMS: atom_id res chain seq x y z
N MET A 1 57.80 16.07 36.08
CA MET A 1 56.61 16.35 35.24
C MET A 1 55.29 16.23 36.00
N LEU A 2 55.12 15.27 36.93
CA LEU A 2 53.93 15.20 37.82
C LEU A 2 53.80 16.42 38.78
N GLN A 3 54.90 17.04 39.19
CA GLN A 3 54.89 18.18 40.12
C GLN A 3 54.13 19.41 39.58
N VAL A 4 54.28 19.69 38.28
CA VAL A 4 53.70 20.89 37.62
C VAL A 4 52.19 20.76 37.43
N VAL A 5 51.70 19.54 37.15
CA VAL A 5 50.26 19.28 36.99
C VAL A 5 49.55 19.34 38.35
N ILE A 6 50.19 18.85 39.42
CA ILE A 6 49.65 18.94 40.78
C ILE A 6 49.62 20.41 41.25
N GLU A 7 50.65 21.22 40.96
CA GLU A 7 50.65 22.65 41.30
C GLU A 7 49.62 23.48 40.53
N PHE A 8 49.37 23.20 39.25
CA PHE A 8 48.36 23.90 38.47
C PHE A 8 46.94 23.63 38.99
N VAL A 9 46.65 22.41 39.47
CA VAL A 9 45.36 22.06 40.07
C VAL A 9 45.26 22.55 41.53
N ARG A 10 46.37 22.57 42.29
CA ARG A 10 46.40 23.05 43.68
C ARG A 10 46.18 24.57 43.79
N ASN A 11 46.43 25.33 42.72
CA ASN A 11 46.31 26.80 42.68
C ASN A 11 45.29 27.33 41.64
N ALA A 12 44.39 26.50 41.11
CA ALA A 12 43.37 26.96 40.16
C ALA A 12 42.27 27.79 40.88
N LEU A 13 42.58 29.06 41.15
CA LEU A 13 41.63 30.11 41.51
C LEU A 13 40.86 30.55 40.25
N LEU A 14 39.76 29.87 39.93
CA LEU A 14 38.81 30.36 38.93
C LEU A 14 37.98 31.49 39.54
N SER A 15 38.51 32.71 39.50
CA SER A 15 37.74 33.92 39.78
C SER A 15 37.21 34.48 38.46
N LEU A 16 36.03 34.01 38.04
CA LEU A 16 35.33 34.57 36.89
C LEU A 16 34.59 35.84 37.33
N LYS A 17 35.22 37.00 37.15
CA LYS A 17 34.54 38.30 37.22
C LYS A 17 33.72 38.51 35.96
N ASN A 18 32.52 37.93 35.92
CA ASN A 18 31.45 38.42 35.05
C ASN A 18 30.29 38.88 35.94
N ASN A 19 29.78 40.07 35.62
CA ASN A 19 28.94 40.89 36.49
C ASN A 19 27.84 40.09 37.23
N SER A 20 27.91 40.16 38.56
CA SER A 20 26.90 39.83 39.59
C SER A 20 27.03 38.53 40.42
N PHE A 21 27.88 37.54 40.09
CA PHE A 21 28.09 36.39 40.99
C PHE A 21 29.56 35.93 41.03
N SER A 22 30.24 36.17 42.15
CA SER A 22 31.55 35.57 42.43
C SER A 22 31.34 34.24 43.13
N CYS A 23 31.42 33.13 42.38
CA CYS A 23 31.36 31.77 42.94
C CYS A 23 32.78 31.22 43.05
N PHE A 24 33.23 30.90 44.27
CA PHE A 24 34.55 30.33 44.54
C PHE A 24 34.46 28.80 44.59
N LEU A 25 34.90 28.13 43.54
CA LEU A 25 35.03 26.68 43.47
C LEU A 25 36.46 26.27 43.84
N PHE A 26 36.60 25.36 44.80
CA PHE A 26 37.91 24.88 45.28
C PHE A 26 37.87 23.36 45.49
N MET A 27 38.85 22.66 44.92
CA MET A 27 39.10 21.26 45.23
C MET A 27 40.33 21.15 46.13
N SER A 28 40.17 20.58 47.32
CA SER A 28 41.26 20.38 48.28
C SER A 28 41.55 18.91 48.47
N CYS A 29 42.80 18.50 48.22
CA CYS A 29 43.28 17.17 48.58
C CYS A 29 43.99 17.24 49.92
N VAL A 30 43.42 16.65 50.98
CA VAL A 30 44.02 16.57 52.32
C VAL A 30 44.33 15.11 52.61
N GLY A 31 45.62 14.76 52.62
CA GLY A 31 46.07 13.37 52.75
C GLY A 31 45.66 12.51 51.55
N SER A 32 44.96 11.41 51.79
CA SER A 32 44.43 10.49 50.76
C SER A 32 43.01 10.83 50.30
N SER A 33 42.38 11.88 50.84
CA SER A 33 40.98 12.24 50.55
C SER A 33 40.88 13.54 49.75
N SER A 34 39.97 13.57 48.78
CA SER A 34 39.65 14.73 47.96
C SER A 34 38.29 15.31 48.37
N GLU A 35 38.28 16.59 48.77
CA GLU A 35 37.07 17.33 49.14
C GLU A 35 36.77 18.43 48.10
N TYR A 36 35.50 18.57 47.73
CA TYR A 36 35.01 19.62 46.83
C TYR A 36 34.32 20.71 47.63
N ARG A 37 34.63 21.98 47.34
CA ARG A 37 34.08 23.13 48.06
C ARG A 37 33.55 24.18 47.09
N ILE A 38 32.35 24.70 47.37
CA ILE A 38 31.74 25.86 46.70
C ILE A 38 31.51 26.93 47.76
N ASN A 39 32.07 28.13 47.57
CA ASN A 39 31.94 29.25 48.50
C ASN A 39 32.27 28.85 49.96
N LYS A 40 33.32 28.05 50.13
CA LYS A 40 33.80 27.49 51.42
C LYS A 40 32.90 26.42 52.06
N LYS A 41 31.80 26.00 51.43
CA LYS A 41 30.97 24.86 51.87
C LYS A 41 31.40 23.57 51.16
N VAL A 42 31.49 22.47 51.89
CA VAL A 42 31.77 21.14 51.31
C VAL A 42 30.53 20.65 50.58
N VAL A 43 30.70 20.23 49.32
CA VAL A 43 29.63 19.72 48.45
C VAL A 43 30.01 18.38 47.84
N GLY A 44 29.02 17.65 47.35
CA GLY A 44 29.25 16.42 46.60
C GLY A 44 29.80 16.67 45.18
N LEU A 45 30.38 15.64 44.56
CA LEU A 45 30.91 15.72 43.20
C LEU A 45 29.84 16.12 42.15
N SER A 46 28.60 15.67 42.31
CA SER A 46 27.50 16.01 41.39
C SER A 46 27.19 17.50 41.41
N GLU A 47 26.99 18.06 42.60
CA GLU A 47 26.68 19.49 42.78
C GLU A 47 27.84 20.39 42.35
N TYR A 48 29.08 19.93 42.57
CA TYR A 48 30.29 20.59 42.06
C TYR A 48 30.39 20.54 40.53
N SER A 49 30.02 19.42 39.91
CA SER A 49 29.97 19.27 38.45
C SER A 49 28.93 20.19 37.84
N ASP A 50 27.72 20.24 38.40
CA ASP A 50 26.62 21.07 37.88
C ASP A 50 26.97 22.57 37.92
N GLU A 51 27.62 23.03 38.99
CA GLU A 51 28.06 24.42 39.11
C GLU A 51 29.20 24.76 38.14
N LEU A 52 30.11 23.83 37.86
CA LEU A 52 31.13 23.97 36.82
C LEU A 52 30.54 23.96 35.41
N GLU A 53 29.51 23.14 35.18
CA GLU A 53 28.81 23.07 33.91
C GLU A 53 28.08 24.39 33.59
N LYS A 54 27.49 25.07 34.59
CA LYS A 54 26.91 26.41 34.44
C LYS A 54 27.94 27.47 34.00
N LEU A 55 29.21 27.28 34.38
CA LEU A 55 30.33 28.12 33.97
C LEU A 55 30.93 27.72 32.61
N GLY A 56 30.34 26.72 31.93
CA GLY A 56 30.81 26.20 30.64
C GLY A 56 32.00 25.23 30.75
N ILE A 57 32.34 24.76 31.95
CA ILE A 57 33.45 23.84 32.21
C ILE A 57 32.91 22.41 32.29
N LEU A 58 32.94 21.68 31.17
CA LEU A 58 32.54 20.28 31.15
C LEU A 58 33.70 19.35 31.56
N ILE A 59 33.58 18.74 32.74
CA ILE A 59 34.57 17.83 33.32
C ILE A 59 34.71 16.55 32.48
N LYS A 60 33.58 16.00 31.99
CA LYS A 60 33.54 14.76 31.20
C LYS A 60 34.28 14.92 29.86
N ALA A 61 33.99 16.01 29.15
CA ALA A 61 34.58 16.30 27.83
C ALA A 61 36.03 16.84 27.90
N ARG A 62 36.55 17.14 29.10
CA ARG A 62 37.89 17.69 29.34
C ARG A 62 38.22 18.94 28.49
N ASN A 63 37.21 19.75 28.19
CA ASN A 63 37.30 20.87 27.25
C ASN A 63 38.28 21.99 27.68
N PHE A 64 38.64 22.04 28.95
CA PHE A 64 39.42 23.11 29.56
C PHE A 64 40.87 22.71 29.88
N LEU A 65 41.25 21.44 29.64
CA LEU A 65 42.60 20.94 29.91
C LEU A 65 43.35 20.72 28.61
N VAL A 66 44.38 21.53 28.38
CA VAL A 66 45.31 21.34 27.26
C VAL A 66 46.60 20.77 27.83
N PHE A 67 46.82 19.47 27.60
CA PHE A 67 48.12 18.84 27.90
C PHE A 67 49.14 19.17 26.80
N GLN A 68 50.42 19.19 27.14
CA GLN A 68 51.47 19.33 26.14
C GLN A 68 51.38 18.18 25.12
N GLY A 69 51.20 18.50 23.83
CA GLY A 69 50.92 17.52 22.76
C GLY A 69 49.43 17.33 22.42
N ALA A 70 48.50 17.90 23.19
CA ALA A 70 47.06 17.77 22.91
C ALA A 70 46.65 18.44 21.59
N VAL A 71 47.30 19.57 21.22
CA VAL A 71 47.03 20.28 19.96
C VAL A 71 47.38 19.42 18.75
N GLU A 72 48.50 18.70 18.79
CA GLU A 72 48.91 17.76 17.74
C GLU A 72 47.95 16.58 17.64
N SER A 73 47.52 16.03 18.78
CA SER A 73 46.54 14.94 18.80
C SER A 73 45.18 15.34 18.22
N ILE A 74 44.74 16.58 18.43
CA ILE A 74 43.48 17.11 17.87
C ILE A 74 43.62 17.35 16.36
N ALA A 75 44.79 17.82 15.91
CA ALA A 75 45.08 18.02 14.49
C ALA A 75 45.13 16.69 13.71
N MET A 76 45.51 15.59 14.36
CA MET A 76 45.59 14.25 13.76
C MET A 76 44.26 13.48 13.77
N LYS A 77 43.18 14.03 14.36
CA LYS A 77 41.87 13.36 14.40
C LYS A 77 41.21 13.30 13.03
N ASN A 78 40.56 12.17 12.73
CA ASN A 78 39.77 11.99 11.51
C ASN A 78 38.47 12.84 11.58
N PRO A 79 37.84 13.22 10.46
CA PRO A 79 36.61 14.03 10.49
C PRO A 79 35.49 13.42 11.35
N LYS A 80 35.33 12.09 11.36
CA LYS A 80 34.37 11.40 12.22
C LYS A 80 34.66 11.59 13.72
N GLU A 81 35.93 11.54 14.10
CA GLU A 81 36.37 11.72 15.49
C GLU A 81 36.26 13.19 15.92
N ARG A 82 36.45 14.14 14.99
CA ARG A 82 36.18 15.56 15.23
C ARG A 82 34.69 15.82 15.44
N THR A 83 33.82 15.17 14.68
CA THR A 83 32.37 15.23 14.90
C THR A 83 31.98 14.63 16.24
N ALA A 84 32.52 13.47 16.61
CA ALA A 84 32.27 12.86 17.92
C ALA A 84 32.72 13.77 19.08
N LEU A 85 33.88 14.43 18.95
CA LEU A 85 34.34 15.43 19.93
C LEU A 85 33.36 16.61 20.03
N LEU A 86 32.86 17.10 18.89
CA LEU A 86 31.87 18.18 18.87
C LEU A 86 30.55 17.74 19.53
N GLU A 87 30.08 16.53 19.24
CA GLU A 87 28.87 15.96 19.83
C GLU A 87 29.00 15.78 21.36
N GLU A 88 30.18 15.39 21.84
CA GLU A 88 30.48 15.30 23.28
C GLU A 88 30.48 16.68 23.94
N ILE A 89 31.05 17.70 23.28
CA ILE A 89 31.02 19.10 23.75
C ILE A 89 29.58 19.62 23.80
N SER A 90 28.77 19.30 22.78
CA SER A 90 27.38 19.75 22.64
C SER A 90 26.36 18.91 23.40
N ARG A 91 26.76 17.78 23.99
CA ARG A 91 25.88 16.76 24.62
C ARG A 91 24.82 16.17 23.69
N SER A 92 24.96 16.34 22.38
CA SER A 92 24.00 15.78 21.42
C SER A 92 24.02 14.25 21.39
N GLY A 93 25.09 13.63 21.89
CA GLY A 93 25.18 12.18 22.07
C GLY A 93 24.08 11.59 22.96
N GLU A 94 23.54 12.35 23.93
CA GLU A 94 22.43 11.89 24.79
C GLU A 94 21.12 11.71 24.00
N LEU A 95 20.93 12.51 22.95
CA LEU A 95 19.75 12.48 22.09
C LEU A 95 19.91 11.51 20.89
N ALA A 96 21.13 11.06 20.61
CA ALA A 96 21.42 10.20 19.46
C ALA A 96 20.63 8.88 19.51
N GLN A 97 20.48 8.29 20.70
CA GLN A 97 19.77 7.02 20.86
C GLN A 97 18.26 7.17 20.61
N GLU A 98 17.66 8.28 21.08
CA GLU A 98 16.26 8.59 20.80
C GLU A 98 16.03 8.92 19.32
N TYR A 99 16.96 9.67 18.72
CA TYR A 99 16.93 9.96 17.29
C TYR A 99 16.96 8.69 16.44
N ASP A 100 17.87 7.76 16.74
CA ASP A 100 17.97 6.49 16.03
C ASP A 100 16.73 5.61 16.20
N ARG A 101 16.12 5.62 17.40
CA ARG A 101 14.84 4.93 17.65
C ARG A 101 13.73 5.53 16.79
N CYS A 102 13.51 6.84 16.89
CA CYS A 102 12.47 7.54 16.14
C CYS A 102 12.67 7.41 14.62
N LYS A 103 13.91 7.48 14.14
CA LYS A 103 14.24 7.31 12.73
C LYS A 103 13.90 5.90 12.24
N LYS A 104 14.20 4.85 13.01
CA LYS A 104 13.83 3.48 12.67
C LYS A 104 12.31 3.28 12.63
N GLU A 105 11.60 3.85 13.60
CA GLU A 105 10.14 3.79 13.64
C GLU A 105 9.49 4.52 12.46
N MET A 106 10.02 5.70 12.11
CA MET A 106 9.58 6.47 10.94
C MET A 106 9.77 5.68 9.65
N VAL A 107 10.98 5.12 9.43
CA VAL A 107 11.27 4.32 8.23
C VAL A 107 10.36 3.10 8.14
N LYS A 108 10.16 2.39 9.26
CA LYS A 108 9.28 1.23 9.30
C LYS A 108 7.82 1.61 8.97
N ALA A 109 7.32 2.71 9.53
CA ALA A 109 5.98 3.19 9.23
C ALA A 109 5.84 3.59 7.75
N GLU A 110 6.86 4.23 7.18
CA GLU A 110 6.89 4.59 5.76
C GLU A 110 6.85 3.34 4.86
N GLU A 111 7.69 2.35 5.14
CA GLU A 111 7.70 1.05 4.43
C GLU A 111 6.34 0.35 4.50
N ASP A 112 5.74 0.29 5.69
CA ASP A 112 4.42 -0.32 5.91
C ASP A 112 3.32 0.41 5.11
N THR A 113 3.35 1.74 5.09
CA THR A 113 2.37 2.53 4.31
C THR A 113 2.52 2.32 2.81
N GLN A 114 3.76 2.29 2.30
CA GLN A 114 4.04 2.03 0.89
C GLN A 114 3.62 0.61 0.50
N PHE A 115 3.93 -0.39 1.30
CA PHE A 115 3.52 -1.77 1.07
C PHE A 115 2.00 -1.91 1.00
N ASN A 116 1.27 -1.33 1.97
CA ASN A 116 -0.19 -1.34 2.00
C ASN A 116 -0.79 -0.60 0.80
N TYR A 117 -0.19 0.51 0.38
CA TYR A 117 -0.62 1.25 -0.80
C TYR A 117 -0.47 0.41 -2.08
N HIS A 118 0.70 -0.22 -2.29
CA HIS A 118 0.94 -1.10 -3.43
C HIS A 118 0.00 -2.30 -3.45
N ARG A 119 -0.21 -2.95 -2.30
CA ARG A 119 -1.16 -4.05 -2.16
C ARG A 119 -2.58 -3.62 -2.51
N LYS A 120 -3.04 -2.47 -1.99
CA LYS A 120 -4.37 -1.94 -2.29
C LYS A 120 -4.53 -1.60 -3.77
N LYS A 121 -3.51 -1.04 -4.40
CA LYS A 121 -3.50 -0.73 -5.84
C LYS A 121 -3.67 -1.99 -6.68
N ASN A 122 -2.94 -3.06 -6.35
CA ASN A 122 -3.03 -4.33 -7.08
C ASN A 122 -4.42 -4.96 -6.93
N ILE A 123 -4.95 -5.03 -5.71
CA ILE A 123 -6.31 -5.56 -5.45
C ILE A 123 -7.37 -4.76 -6.22
N ALA A 124 -7.22 -3.42 -6.29
CA ALA A 124 -8.16 -2.59 -7.03
C ALA A 124 -8.11 -2.84 -8.54
N ALA A 125 -6.93 -3.11 -9.10
CA ALA A 125 -6.77 -3.48 -10.50
C ALA A 125 -7.40 -4.86 -10.79
N GLU A 126 -7.09 -5.87 -9.99
CA GLU A 126 -7.67 -7.22 -10.10
C GLU A 126 -9.20 -7.18 -9.99
N ARG A 127 -9.74 -6.41 -9.04
CA ARG A 127 -11.19 -6.25 -8.89
C ARG A 127 -11.83 -5.60 -10.11
N LYS A 128 -11.14 -4.65 -10.76
CA LYS A 128 -11.64 -4.00 -11.97
C LYS A 128 -11.68 -4.99 -13.14
N GLU A 129 -10.62 -5.77 -13.33
CA GLU A 129 -10.54 -6.80 -14.37
C GLU A 129 -11.62 -7.87 -14.16
N ALA A 130 -11.73 -8.42 -12.94
CA ALA A 130 -12.78 -9.41 -12.62
C ALA A 130 -14.20 -8.86 -12.83
N LYS A 131 -14.42 -7.56 -12.59
CA LYS A 131 -15.71 -6.93 -12.88
C LYS A 131 -15.99 -6.86 -14.38
N GLN A 132 -14.98 -6.53 -15.18
CA GLN A 132 -15.11 -6.46 -16.64
C GLN A 132 -15.38 -7.85 -17.23
N GLU A 133 -14.67 -8.89 -16.78
CA GLU A 133 -14.92 -10.27 -17.19
C GLU A 133 -16.34 -10.72 -16.86
N LYS A 134 -16.84 -10.38 -15.67
CA LYS A 134 -18.23 -10.66 -15.29
C LYS A 134 -19.23 -9.94 -16.20
N GLU A 135 -19.04 -8.65 -16.44
CA GLU A 135 -19.93 -7.87 -17.31
C GLU A 135 -19.96 -8.43 -18.75
N GLU A 136 -18.80 -8.86 -19.27
CA GLU A 136 -18.69 -9.48 -20.58
C GLU A 136 -19.38 -10.85 -20.63
N ALA A 137 -19.20 -11.70 -19.61
CA ALA A 137 -19.88 -12.99 -19.50
C ALA A 137 -21.42 -12.82 -19.44
N GLU A 138 -21.91 -11.86 -18.66
CA GLU A 138 -23.34 -11.54 -18.58
C GLU A 138 -23.89 -11.00 -19.91
N ARG A 139 -23.10 -10.21 -20.64
CA ARG A 139 -23.46 -9.73 -21.97
C ARG A 139 -23.53 -10.88 -22.97
N TYR A 140 -22.54 -11.78 -22.95
CA TYR A 140 -22.51 -12.95 -23.81
C TYR A 140 -23.73 -13.85 -23.58
N GLN A 141 -24.06 -14.13 -22.31
CA GLN A 141 -25.21 -14.95 -21.97
C GLN A 141 -26.52 -14.33 -22.47
N ARG A 142 -26.72 -13.02 -22.29
CA ARG A 142 -27.88 -12.30 -22.83
C ARG A 142 -27.99 -12.43 -24.35
N LEU A 143 -26.90 -12.25 -25.07
CA LEU A 143 -26.87 -12.38 -26.53
C LEU A 143 -27.18 -13.81 -26.97
N LYS A 144 -26.65 -14.81 -26.26
CA LYS A 144 -26.94 -16.23 -26.52
C LYS A 144 -28.43 -16.52 -26.36
N ASP A 145 -29.05 -16.01 -25.31
CA ASP A 145 -30.49 -16.18 -25.08
C ASP A 145 -31.32 -15.48 -26.17
N GLU A 146 -30.90 -14.31 -26.66
CA GLU A 146 -31.54 -13.64 -27.79
C GLU A 146 -31.47 -14.46 -29.08
N VAL A 147 -30.30 -15.04 -29.38
CA VAL A 147 -30.13 -15.91 -30.54
C VAL A 147 -31.04 -17.14 -30.45
N VAL A 148 -31.14 -17.76 -29.27
CA VAL A 148 -32.05 -18.90 -29.04
C VAL A 148 -33.51 -18.47 -29.26
N ARG A 149 -33.93 -17.33 -28.72
CA ARG A 149 -35.29 -16.80 -28.93
C ARG A 149 -35.59 -16.54 -30.40
N ALA A 150 -34.68 -15.89 -31.12
CA ALA A 150 -34.82 -15.64 -32.55
C ALA A 150 -34.89 -16.95 -33.36
N HIS A 151 -34.10 -17.96 -32.97
CA HIS A 151 -34.15 -19.27 -33.61
C HIS A 151 -35.51 -19.95 -33.40
N VAL A 152 -36.06 -19.93 -32.17
CA VAL A 152 -37.40 -20.46 -31.89
C VAL A 152 -38.46 -19.74 -32.72
N GLN A 153 -38.41 -18.41 -32.80
CA GLN A 153 -39.33 -17.63 -33.63
C GLN A 153 -39.24 -18.01 -35.11
N LEU A 154 -38.03 -18.22 -35.63
CA LEU A 154 -37.84 -18.67 -37.01
C LEU A 154 -38.45 -20.06 -37.25
N GLN A 155 -38.28 -20.99 -36.31
CA GLN A 155 -38.87 -22.33 -36.44
C GLN A 155 -40.40 -22.27 -36.39
N LEU A 156 -40.97 -21.48 -35.48
CA LEU A 156 -42.42 -21.24 -35.41
C LEU A 156 -42.95 -20.63 -36.71
N PHE A 157 -42.24 -19.66 -37.27
CA PHE A 157 -42.61 -19.02 -38.54
C PHE A 157 -42.68 -20.03 -39.69
N LYS A 158 -41.69 -20.94 -39.78
CA LYS A 158 -41.67 -22.02 -40.77
C LYS A 158 -42.82 -22.99 -40.57
N LEU A 159 -43.08 -23.42 -39.33
CA LEU A 159 -44.20 -24.31 -39.02
C LEU A 159 -45.54 -23.70 -39.40
N TYR A 160 -45.76 -22.42 -39.10
CA TYR A 160 -46.98 -21.71 -39.47
C TYR A 160 -47.20 -21.67 -40.99
N HIS A 161 -46.15 -21.38 -41.77
CA HIS A 161 -46.27 -21.39 -43.23
C HIS A 161 -46.52 -22.78 -43.78
N ASN A 162 -45.84 -23.80 -43.24
CA ASN A 162 -46.08 -25.19 -43.61
C ASN A 162 -47.53 -25.61 -43.32
N GLU A 163 -48.09 -25.24 -42.17
CA GLU A 163 -49.48 -25.52 -41.82
C GLU A 163 -50.46 -24.80 -42.77
N SER A 164 -50.20 -23.53 -43.05
CA SER A 164 -50.99 -22.75 -44.03
C SER A 164 -50.94 -23.36 -45.44
N GLU A 165 -49.78 -23.85 -45.87
CA GLU A 165 -49.58 -24.55 -47.14
C GLU A 165 -50.39 -25.86 -47.16
N ILE A 166 -50.29 -26.66 -46.10
CA ILE A 166 -51.04 -27.92 -45.94
C ILE A 166 -52.55 -27.66 -46.01
N GLU A 167 -53.06 -26.63 -45.32
CA GLU A 167 -54.48 -26.27 -45.39
C GLU A 167 -54.92 -25.86 -46.80
N LYS A 168 -54.10 -25.11 -47.54
CA LYS A 168 -54.38 -24.75 -48.94
C LYS A 168 -54.43 -25.99 -49.82
N LEU A 169 -53.41 -26.85 -49.75
CA LEU A 169 -53.35 -28.11 -50.50
C LEU A 169 -54.52 -29.04 -50.16
N ASN A 170 -54.92 -29.12 -48.89
CA ASN A 170 -56.09 -29.91 -48.47
C ASN A 170 -57.39 -29.36 -49.04
N ARG A 171 -57.56 -28.02 -49.10
CA ARG A 171 -58.72 -27.39 -49.75
C ARG A 171 -58.74 -27.68 -51.25
N GLU A 172 -57.60 -27.59 -51.92
CA GLU A 172 -57.47 -27.90 -53.35
C GLU A 172 -57.75 -29.38 -53.65
N LEU A 173 -57.20 -30.30 -52.84
CA LEU A 173 -57.49 -31.73 -52.93
C LEU A 173 -58.98 -32.02 -52.74
N ALA A 174 -59.62 -31.42 -51.73
CA ALA A 174 -61.05 -31.59 -51.51
C ALA A 174 -61.88 -31.07 -52.71
N HIS A 175 -61.46 -29.96 -53.33
CA HIS A 175 -62.10 -29.45 -54.53
C HIS A 175 -61.91 -30.40 -55.72
N ARG A 176 -60.69 -30.86 -55.98
CA ARG A 176 -60.39 -31.81 -57.07
C ARG A 176 -61.11 -33.15 -56.89
N ASN A 177 -61.18 -33.68 -55.67
CA ASN A 177 -61.94 -34.90 -55.38
C ASN A 177 -63.43 -34.73 -55.70
N LYS A 178 -64.03 -33.58 -55.38
CA LYS A 178 -65.42 -33.28 -55.77
C LYS A 178 -65.62 -33.23 -57.28
N GLU A 179 -64.67 -32.67 -58.02
CA GLU A 179 -64.72 -32.65 -59.49
C GLU A 179 -64.58 -34.07 -60.07
N ILE A 180 -63.66 -34.88 -59.53
CA ILE A 180 -63.51 -36.30 -59.91
C ILE A 180 -64.81 -37.08 -59.64
N ASP A 181 -65.46 -36.86 -58.49
CA ASP A 181 -66.73 -37.54 -58.19
C ASP A 181 -67.87 -37.12 -59.14
N LYS A 182 -67.89 -35.85 -59.57
CA LYS A 182 -68.83 -35.39 -60.62
C LYS A 182 -68.54 -36.06 -61.95
N ASP A 183 -67.27 -36.16 -62.34
CA ASP A 183 -66.85 -36.81 -63.58
C ASP A 183 -67.16 -38.31 -63.56
N ARG A 184 -66.91 -39.00 -62.43
CA ARG A 184 -67.33 -40.40 -62.24
C ARG A 184 -68.83 -40.58 -62.40
N LYS A 185 -69.65 -39.74 -61.74
CA LYS A 185 -71.12 -39.80 -61.91
C LYS A 185 -71.56 -39.53 -63.35
N ARG A 186 -70.87 -38.63 -64.07
CA ARG A 186 -71.13 -38.40 -65.50
C ARG A 186 -70.77 -39.64 -66.33
N MET A 187 -69.63 -40.25 -66.08
CA MET A 187 -69.20 -41.49 -66.71
C MET A 187 -70.18 -42.63 -66.46
N ASP A 188 -70.61 -42.84 -65.21
CA ASP A 188 -71.57 -43.89 -64.84
C ASP A 188 -72.90 -43.71 -65.60
N ARG A 189 -73.41 -42.47 -65.72
CA ARG A 189 -74.62 -42.18 -66.52
C ARG A 189 -74.42 -42.51 -68.00
N VAL A 190 -73.30 -42.09 -68.58
CA VAL A 190 -72.99 -42.37 -69.98
C VAL A 190 -72.85 -43.88 -70.21
N GLU A 191 -72.27 -44.62 -69.26
CA GLU A 191 -72.19 -46.09 -69.32
C GLU A 191 -73.57 -46.75 -69.22
N GLU A 192 -74.47 -46.26 -68.36
CA GLU A 192 -75.85 -46.75 -68.29
C GLU A 192 -76.63 -46.47 -69.58
N GLU A 193 -76.56 -45.24 -70.11
CA GLU A 193 -77.15 -44.89 -71.41
C GLU A 193 -76.60 -45.77 -72.55
N LEU A 194 -75.29 -46.08 -72.53
CA LEU A 194 -74.67 -46.97 -73.51
C LEU A 194 -75.13 -48.42 -73.35
N LYS A 195 -75.37 -48.89 -72.11
CA LYS A 195 -75.96 -50.22 -71.85
C LYS A 195 -77.41 -50.28 -72.30
N GLU A 196 -78.21 -49.25 -72.08
CA GLU A 196 -79.60 -49.17 -72.55
C GLU A 196 -79.69 -49.20 -74.08
N LYS A 197 -78.93 -48.33 -74.76
CA LYS A 197 -78.87 -48.34 -76.23
C LYS A 197 -78.38 -49.67 -76.80
N LYS A 198 -77.46 -50.35 -76.11
CA LYS A 198 -77.02 -51.70 -76.50
C LYS A 198 -78.11 -52.77 -76.33
N LYS A 199 -79.06 -52.60 -75.40
CA LYS A 199 -80.22 -53.48 -75.24
C LYS A 199 -81.32 -53.21 -76.26
N GLU A 200 -81.45 -51.98 -76.77
CA GLU A 200 -82.43 -51.62 -77.81
C GLU A 200 -81.99 -52.07 -79.22
N LEU A 201 -80.69 -52.29 -79.43
CA LEU A 201 -80.09 -52.69 -80.70
C LEU A 201 -79.89 -54.22 -80.84
N GLY A 202 -80.38 -55.01 -79.90
CA GLY A 202 -80.40 -56.48 -79.94
C GLY A 202 -81.80 -57.03 -79.74
#